data_AF-A0A2E5JCL5-F1
#
_entry.id   AF-A0A2E5JCL5-F1
#
_cell.length_a   1.000
_cell.length_b   1.000
_cell.length_c   1.000
_cell.angle_alpha   90.00
_cell.angle_beta   90.00
_cell.angle_gamma   90.00
#
_symmetry.space_group_name_H-M   'P 1'
#
loop_
_entity.id
_entity.type
_entity.pdbx_description
1 polymer ?
#
loop_
_entity_poly.entity_id
_entity_poly.type
_entity_poly.pdbx_seq_one_letter_code
_entity_poly.pdbx_strand_id
1 'polypeptide(L)' 'MKYFLSILFFLILISLLIGLYVNQTGNTLLGNKIIGYTVLTAAFVFMPLFLAHRWKGKKLKDYTLSEENMDKLKNLNQKK' A
#
# COMPACT_ATOMS: atom_id res chain seq x y z
N MET A 1 2.29 -1.21 -15.96
CA MET A 1 1.66 -0.89 -14.65
C MET A 1 1.03 -2.09 -13.93
N LYS A 2 0.35 -3.03 -14.62
CA LYS A 2 -0.38 -4.14 -13.95
C LYS A 2 0.44 -4.93 -12.93
N TYR A 3 1.75 -5.09 -13.16
CA TYR A 3 2.66 -5.84 -12.27
C TYR A 3 3.76 -5.00 -11.61
N PHE A 4 3.89 -3.70 -11.93
CA PHE A 4 4.98 -2.87 -11.42
C PHE A 4 4.97 -2.81 -9.88
N LEU A 5 3.78 -2.56 -9.33
CA LEU A 5 3.56 -2.49 -7.89
C LEU A 5 3.75 -3.85 -7.22
N SER A 6 3.34 -4.94 -7.86
CA SER A 6 3.58 -6.30 -7.37
C SER A 6 5.07 -6.64 -7.34
N ILE A 7 5.83 -6.32 -8.39
CA ILE A 7 7.28 -6.55 -8.44
C ILE A 7 7.97 -5.77 -7.31
N LEU A 8 7.62 -4.49 -7.14
CA LEU A 8 8.17 -3.65 -6.06
C LEU A 8 7.87 -4.24 -4.68
N PHE A 9 6.66 -4.76 -4.48
CA PHE A 9 6.27 -5.43 -3.23
C PHE A 9 7.11 -6.67 -2.95
N PHE A 10 7.31 -7.56 -3.93
CA PHE A 10 8.17 -8.73 -3.76
C PHE A 10 9.63 -8.36 -3.48
N LEU A 11 10.12 -7.28 -4.09
CA LEU A 11 11.47 -6.78 -3.85
C LEU A 11 11.67 -6.32 -2.40
N ILE A 12 10.67 -5.61 -1.84
CA ILE A 12 10.63 -5.23 -0.43
C ILE A 12 10.55 -6.46 0.48
N LEU A 13 9.75 -7.47 0.11
CA LEU A 13 9.61 -8.71 0.87
C LEU A 13 10.93 -9.49 0.94
N ILE A 14 11.61 -9.65 -0.20
CA ILE A 14 12.92 -10.30 -0.29
C ILE A 14 13.96 -9.52 0.53
N SER A 15 13.98 -8.19 0.41
CA SER A 15 14.87 -7.32 1.19
C SER A 15 14.65 -7.47 2.70
N LEU A 16 13.40 -7.59 3.15
CA LEU A 16 13.07 -7.81 4.56
C LEU A 16 13.58 -9.17 5.04
N LEU A 17 13.36 -10.23 4.26
CA LEU A 17 13.86 -11.58 4.58
C LEU A 17 15.39 -11.61 4.69
N ILE A 18 16.09 -10.96 3.75
CA ILE A 18 17.55 -10.82 3.80
C ILE A 18 17.98 -10.05 5.06
N GLY A 19 17.34 -8.93 5.36
CA GLY A 19 17.64 -8.14 6.55
C GLY A 19 17.49 -8.93 7.85
N LEU A 20 16.42 -9.73 7.97
CA LEU A 20 16.18 -10.60 9.11
C LEU A 20 17.19 -11.75 9.20
N TYR A 21 17.54 -12.37 8.07
CA TYR A 21 18.55 -13.44 8.02
C TYR A 21 19.95 -12.94 8.41
N VAL A 22 20.36 -11.76 7.91
CA VAL A 22 21.64 -11.12 8.25
C VAL A 22 21.69 -10.74 9.72
N ASN A 23 20.57 -10.28 10.28
CA ASN A 23 20.47 -9.98 11.71
C ASN A 23 20.67 -11.24 12.58
N GLN A 24 20.10 -12.37 12.15
CA GLN A 24 20.23 -13.65 12.86
C GLN A 24 21.61 -14.31 12.74
N THR A 25 22.34 -14.07 11.65
CA THR A 25 23.67 -14.68 11.39
C THR A 25 24.83 -13.97 12.10
N GLY A 26 24.55 -13.02 12.99
CA GLY A 26 25.53 -12.39 13.87
C GLY A 26 25.99 -11.00 13.43
N ASN A 27 25.54 -10.50 12.28
CA ASN A 27 25.80 -9.11 11.86
C ASN A 27 24.58 -8.21 12.13
N THR A 28 24.24 -8.06 13.41
CA THR A 28 23.05 -7.35 13.88
C THR A 28 23.03 -5.88 13.44
N LEU A 29 24.18 -5.21 13.37
CA LEU A 29 24.25 -3.81 12.93
C LEU A 29 23.86 -3.66 11.46
N LEU A 30 24.39 -4.50 10.57
CA LEU A 30 24.01 -4.48 9.15
C LEU A 30 22.58 -4.95 8.94
N GLY A 31 22.15 -6.00 9.65
CA GLY A 31 20.78 -6.50 9.58
C GLY A 31 19.74 -5.43 9.95
N ASN A 32 19.95 -4.72 11.08
CA ASN A 32 19.07 -3.65 11.50
C ASN A 32 19.05 -2.47 10.51
N LYS A 33 20.19 -2.12 9.90
CA LYS A 33 20.23 -1.09 8.85
C LYS A 33 19.42 -1.50 7.62
N ILE A 34 19.57 -2.74 7.16
CA ILE A 34 18.82 -3.27 6.01
C ILE A 34 17.32 -3.22 6.32
N ILE A 35 16.89 -3.77 7.47
CA ILE A 35 15.49 -3.74 7.90
C ILE A 35 14.97 -2.31 7.98
N GLY A 36 15.73 -1.38 8.55
CA GLY A 36 15.38 0.04 8.63
C GLY A 36 15.15 0.67 7.27
N TYR A 37 16.07 0.48 6.32
CA TYR A 37 15.92 0.98 4.95
C TYR A 37 14.77 0.31 4.21
N THR A 38 14.54 -0.99 4.41
CA THR A 38 13.40 -1.71 3.83
C THR A 38 12.07 -1.11 4.32
N VAL A 39 11.93 -0.88 5.63
CA VAL A 39 10.73 -0.30 6.23
C VAL A 39 10.53 1.14 5.77
N LEU A 40 11.60 1.97 5.75
CA LEU A 40 11.53 3.34 5.24
C LEU A 40 11.08 3.37 3.77
N THR A 41 11.63 2.51 2.93
CA THR A 41 11.25 2.41 1.51
C THR A 41 9.80 1.95 1.38
N ALA A 42 9.35 1.00 2.20
CA ALA A 42 7.97 0.55 2.20
C ALA A 42 6.99 1.68 2.60
N ALA A 43 7.34 2.45 3.64
CA ALA A 43 6.49 3.50 4.17
C ALA A 43 6.46 4.76 3.29
N PHE A 44 7.61 5.23 2.81
CA PHE A 44 7.71 6.51 2.11
C PHE A 44 7.68 6.38 0.58
N VAL A 45 8.00 5.21 0.03
CA VAL A 45 8.00 5.00 -1.43
C VAL A 45 6.84 4.12 -1.83
N PHE A 46 6.78 2.90 -1.32
CA PHE A 46 5.76 1.93 -1.75
C PHE A 46 4.34 2.37 -1.39
N MET A 47 4.10 2.83 -0.16
CA MET A 47 2.75 3.22 0.27
C MET A 47 2.17 4.40 -0.54
N PRO A 48 2.87 5.54 -0.75
CA PRO A 48 2.35 6.62 -1.59
C PRO A 48 2.12 6.19 -3.04
N LEU A 49 3.04 5.43 -3.62
CA LEU A 49 2.88 4.86 -4.97
C LEU A 49 1.66 3.94 -5.06
N PHE A 50 1.45 3.11 -4.02
CA PHE A 50 0.32 2.21 -3.95
C PHE A 50 -1.00 2.96 -3.86
N LEU A 51 -1.10 3.97 -2.99
CA LEU A 51 -2.27 4.83 -2.88
C LEU A 51 -2.54 5.53 -4.21
N ALA A 52 -1.54 6.17 -4.82
CA ALA A 52 -1.70 6.88 -6.09
C ALA A 52 -2.18 5.95 -7.22
N HIS A 53 -1.63 4.72 -7.29
CA HIS A 53 -2.06 3.73 -8.27
C HIS A 53 -3.51 3.26 -8.02
N ARG A 54 -3.86 2.98 -6.75
CA ARG A 54 -5.18 2.43 -6.38
C ARG A 54 -6.30 3.46 -6.41
N TRP A 55 -5.96 4.72 -6.13
CA TRP A 55 -6.90 5.84 -6.10
C TRP A 55 -7.31 6.29 -7.49
N LYS A 56 -6.58 5.91 -8.55
CA LYS A 56 -6.86 6.33 -9.92
C LYS A 56 -8.33 6.08 -10.31
N GLY A 57 -9.11 7.15 -10.42
CA GLY A 57 -10.53 7.13 -10.81
C GLY A 57 -11.55 7.21 -9.67
N LYS A 58 -11.13 7.24 -8.40
CA LYS A 58 -12.04 7.39 -7.25
C LYS A 58 -12.16 8.87 -6.85
N LYS A 59 -13.37 9.42 -6.88
CA LYS A 59 -13.64 10.79 -6.39
C LYS A 59 -14.00 10.70 -4.90
N LEU A 60 -13.40 11.57 -4.08
CA LEU A 60 -13.76 11.70 -2.66
C LEU A 60 -15.25 11.98 -2.44
N LYS A 61 -15.85 12.76 -3.36
CA LYS A 61 -17.26 13.14 -3.33
C LYS A 61 -18.19 11.92 -3.35
N ASP A 62 -17.79 10.83 -4.02
CA ASP A 62 -18.60 9.61 -4.12
C ASP A 62 -18.65 8.83 -2.77
N TYR A 63 -17.77 9.17 -1.83
CA TYR A 63 -17.66 8.54 -0.52
C TYR A 63 -18.12 9.45 0.64
N THR A 64 -18.59 10.66 0.33
CA THR A 64 -19.14 11.58 1.34
C THR A 64 -20.64 11.32 1.52
N LEU A 65 -21.14 11.32 2.77
CA LEU A 65 -22.59 11.35 3.05
C LEU A 65 -23.16 12.73 2.67
N SER A 66 -23.39 12.93 1.38
CA SER A 66 -24.16 14.06 0.85
C SER A 66 -25.60 13.62 0.62
N GLU A 67 -26.55 14.56 0.66
CA GLU A 67 -27.95 14.30 0.34
C GLU A 67 -28.09 13.64 -1.04
N GLU A 68 -27.34 14.13 -2.04
CA GLU A 68 -27.27 13.56 -3.40
C GLU A 68 -26.88 12.06 -3.39
N ASN A 69 -25.88 11.68 -2.59
CA ASN A 69 -25.44 10.29 -2.49
C ASN A 69 -26.42 9.43 -1.69
N MET A 70 -27.11 10.01 -0.71
CA MET A 70 -28.12 9.31 0.08
C MET A 70 -29.38 9.02 -0.73
N ASP A 71 -29.78 9.95 -1.59
CA ASP A 71 -30.88 9.77 -2.53
C ASP A 71 -30.52 8.74 -3.60
N LYS A 72 -29.29 8.74 -4.13
CA LYS A 72 -28.80 7.66 -5.00
C LYS A 72 -28.91 6.29 -4.32
N LEU A 73 -28.53 6.18 -3.05
CA LEU A 73 -28.60 4.92 -2.29
C LEU A 73 -30.04 4.43 -2.10
N LYS A 74 -30.97 5.34 -1.78
CA LYS A 74 -32.41 5.03 -1.63
C LYS A 74 -33.03 4.58 -2.95
N ASN A 75 -32.75 5.27 -4.05
CA ASN A 75 -33.27 4.93 -5.38
C ASN A 75 -32.76 3.57 -5.88
N LEU A 76 -31.53 3.18 -5.56
CA LEU A 76 -30.99 1.84 -5.87
C LEU A 76 -31.74 0.72 -5.13
N ASN A 77 -32.19 0.96 -3.90
CA ASN A 77 -32.97 -0.01 -3.12
C ASN A 77 -34.43 -0.13 -3.56
N GLN A 78 -35.01 0.91 -4.18
CA GLN A 78 -36.39 0.89 -4.67
C GLN A 78 -36.55 0.25 -6.05
N LYS A 79 -35.45 0.11 -6.82
CA LYS A 79 -35.44 -0.51 -8.15
C LYS A 79 -35.23 -2.03 -8.13
N LYS A 80 -35.15 -2.62 -6.94
CA LYS A 80 -34.93 -4.04 -6.70
C LYS A 80 -36.19 -4.67 -6.13
#